data_AF-A0A7C9V0W8-F1
#
_entry.id   AF-A0A7C9V0W8-F1
#
_cell.length_a   1.000
_cell.length_b   1.000
_cell.length_c   1.000
_cell.angle_alpha   90.00
_cell.angle_beta   90.00
_cell.angle_gamma   90.00
#
_symmetry.space_group_name_H-M   'P 1'
#
loop_
_entity.id
_entity.type
_entity.pdbx_description
1 polymer ?
#
loop_
_entity_poly.entity_id
_entity_poly.type
_entity_poly.pdbx_seq_one_letter_code
_entity_poly.pdbx_strand_id
1 'polypeptide(L)'
;MNIATQGGNYTIGKGDTLSRIAARHGVSVEDLAKANDIRDPNRIRAGQTLTIPGQEAPFPSPQEIVERMLSGKVAPVTGTTATPLPTASEWPRAEPGTGNGPMPEQKPSEPSADPKMAAMVEMAGQPVDSPGKAALLKPVETLTQSEMTDMINSAQGDYRGWRSGDPLKAHTYEKVQDWHVAMYGDGPQANDGGKPVDPTPIRAIPDQPSPHVTPQGEDLWQATGRLGGKVAEAAGTDGADNAVKSLQRGLNMLNDAKPLPARSTAYAPYTKLAPVAEDGAYGPQTDFALKHATARLGAGKVEEAFALGRFNTFAREAQRSGNAEGLEAKTHAAFGPLFRDPADTQAPKLEGGALQETLNTLGPRGQGDWMPLKVDNWIGPKTTEAFGKVLQREDADGITAAVGRRLGFL
;
A
#
# COMPACT_ATOMS: atom_id res chain seq x y z
N MET A 1 18.11 -40.31 11.55
CA MET A 1 17.68 -39.06 10.91
C MET A 1 16.16 -39.05 11.00
N ASN A 2 15.60 -38.43 12.05
CA ASN A 2 14.16 -38.46 12.30
C ASN A 2 13.55 -37.14 11.84
N ILE A 3 12.86 -37.19 10.71
CA ILE A 3 12.04 -36.11 10.18
C ILE A 3 10.66 -36.27 10.82
N ALA A 4 10.34 -35.47 11.84
CA ALA A 4 8.99 -35.42 12.39
C ALA A 4 8.08 -34.76 11.35
N THR A 5 7.14 -35.53 10.79
CA THR A 5 6.31 -35.15 9.64
C THR A 5 4.89 -34.82 10.10
N GLN A 6 4.42 -33.63 9.72
CA GLN A 6 3.34 -32.76 10.24
C GLN A 6 1.89 -33.30 10.11
N GLY A 7 0.79 -32.65 10.56
CA GLY A 7 -0.57 -33.13 10.24
C GLY A 7 -1.61 -32.10 9.76
N GLY A 8 -2.44 -32.45 8.75
CA GLY A 8 -3.56 -31.66 8.19
C GLY A 8 -4.94 -32.30 8.49
N ASN A 9 -6.07 -31.60 8.32
CA ASN A 9 -7.40 -32.14 8.67
C ASN A 9 -8.27 -32.50 7.45
N TYR A 10 -8.94 -33.66 7.46
CA TYR A 10 -9.82 -34.18 6.40
C TYR A 10 -11.18 -34.62 6.95
N THR A 11 -12.28 -34.13 6.38
CA THR A 11 -13.64 -34.58 6.76
C THR A 11 -14.10 -35.74 5.88
N ILE A 12 -14.44 -36.87 6.50
CA ILE A 12 -14.85 -38.10 5.81
C ILE A 12 -16.16 -37.91 5.05
N GLY A 13 -16.12 -38.10 3.73
CA GLY A 13 -17.29 -38.12 2.86
C GLY A 13 -18.02 -39.47 2.87
N LYS A 14 -19.27 -39.48 2.38
CA LYS A 14 -20.03 -40.73 2.21
C LYS A 14 -19.29 -41.65 1.22
N GLY A 15 -18.93 -42.85 1.68
CA GLY A 15 -18.20 -43.84 0.88
C GLY A 15 -16.68 -43.72 0.92
N ASP A 16 -16.13 -42.84 1.77
CA ASP A 16 -14.70 -42.84 2.06
C ASP A 16 -14.29 -44.04 2.92
N THR A 17 -13.07 -44.52 2.70
CA THR A 17 -12.40 -45.54 3.52
C THR A 17 -11.08 -44.97 4.00
N LEU A 18 -10.61 -45.42 5.17
CA LEU A 18 -9.35 -44.94 5.73
C LEU A 18 -8.17 -45.23 4.79
N SER A 19 -8.23 -46.36 4.07
CA SER A 19 -7.28 -46.73 3.02
C SER A 19 -7.23 -45.76 1.84
N ARG A 20 -8.40 -45.31 1.35
CA ARG A 20 -8.49 -44.38 0.21
C ARG A 20 -8.06 -42.97 0.59
N ILE A 21 -8.35 -42.56 1.82
CA ILE A 21 -7.89 -41.28 2.39
C ILE A 21 -6.37 -41.32 2.57
N ALA A 22 -5.84 -42.36 3.23
CA ALA A 22 -4.40 -42.51 3.45
C ALA A 22 -3.60 -42.48 2.12
N ALA A 23 -4.06 -43.24 1.12
CA ALA A 23 -3.45 -43.27 -0.21
C ALA A 23 -3.51 -41.90 -0.92
N ARG A 24 -4.62 -41.16 -0.80
CA ARG A 24 -4.78 -39.82 -1.38
C ARG A 24 -3.81 -38.81 -0.78
N HIS A 25 -3.51 -38.95 0.50
CA HIS A 25 -2.69 -38.00 1.25
C HIS A 25 -1.25 -38.47 1.45
N GLY A 26 -0.84 -39.59 0.84
CA GLY A 26 0.53 -40.09 0.89
C GLY A 26 0.97 -40.58 2.28
N VAL A 27 0.03 -41.01 3.13
CA VAL A 27 0.30 -41.56 4.47
C VAL A 27 -0.06 -43.03 4.57
N SER A 28 0.47 -43.73 5.57
CA SER A 28 0.03 -45.11 5.85
C SER A 28 -1.31 -45.12 6.59
N VAL A 29 -2.10 -46.18 6.38
CA VAL A 29 -3.38 -46.38 7.09
C VAL A 29 -3.15 -46.54 8.59
N GLU A 30 -2.04 -47.16 8.96
CA GLU A 30 -1.66 -47.38 10.36
C GLU A 30 -1.33 -46.07 11.06
N ASP A 31 -0.55 -45.20 10.43
CA ASP A 31 -0.21 -43.89 10.98
C ASP A 31 -1.43 -42.98 11.04
N LEU A 32 -2.29 -43.03 10.02
CA LEU A 32 -3.55 -42.29 10.02
C LEU A 32 -4.52 -42.79 11.11
N ALA A 33 -4.59 -44.10 11.36
CA ALA A 33 -5.42 -44.66 12.42
C ALA A 33 -4.88 -44.30 13.81
N LYS A 34 -3.56 -44.40 14.01
CA LYS A 34 -2.89 -44.03 15.26
C LYS A 34 -3.04 -42.54 15.57
N ALA A 35 -2.88 -41.66 14.58
CA ALA A 35 -3.03 -40.21 14.75
C ALA A 35 -4.44 -39.76 15.15
N ASN A 36 -5.45 -40.63 15.00
CA ASN A 36 -6.86 -40.31 15.24
C ASN A 36 -7.54 -41.23 16.27
N ASP A 37 -6.76 -42.01 17.04
CA ASP A 37 -7.25 -42.99 18.03
C ASP A 37 -8.27 -44.00 17.48
N ILE A 38 -8.13 -44.37 16.20
CA ILE A 38 -9.04 -45.30 15.53
C ILE A 38 -8.57 -46.74 15.77
N ARG A 39 -9.31 -47.48 16.62
CA ARG A 39 -9.00 -48.89 16.95
C ARG A 39 -9.32 -49.87 15.82
N ASP A 40 -10.32 -49.56 15.00
CA ASP A 40 -10.72 -50.39 13.86
C ASP A 40 -10.76 -49.52 12.60
N PRO A 41 -9.74 -49.61 11.73
CA PRO A 41 -9.64 -48.87 10.47
C PRO A 41 -10.83 -49.04 9.53
N ASN A 42 -11.65 -50.09 9.70
CA ASN A 42 -12.83 -50.34 8.89
C ASN A 42 -14.10 -49.69 9.46
N ARG A 43 -14.04 -49.09 10.66
CA ARG A 43 -15.19 -48.47 11.33
C ARG A 43 -14.99 -46.97 11.48
N ILE A 44 -15.26 -46.28 10.39
CA ILE A 44 -15.08 -44.84 10.23
C ILE A 44 -16.42 -44.22 9.81
N ARG A 45 -16.75 -43.00 10.28
CA ARG A 45 -18.08 -42.39 10.05
C ARG A 45 -17.99 -41.18 9.11
N ALA A 46 -18.90 -41.09 8.15
CA ALA A 46 -19.05 -39.89 7.35
C ALA A 46 -19.38 -38.69 8.25
N GLY A 47 -18.73 -37.55 8.00
CA GLY A 47 -18.79 -36.35 8.84
C GLY A 47 -17.76 -36.31 9.98
N GLN A 48 -17.01 -37.38 10.21
CA GLN A 48 -15.87 -37.38 11.15
C GLN A 48 -14.68 -36.63 10.54
N THR A 49 -13.98 -35.82 11.33
CA THR A 49 -12.72 -35.16 10.93
C THR A 49 -11.53 -36.02 11.34
N LEU A 50 -10.58 -36.21 10.42
CA LEU A 50 -9.33 -36.95 10.59
C LEU A 50 -8.14 -35.99 10.51
N THR A 51 -7.22 -36.08 11.45
CA THR A 51 -5.86 -35.54 11.37
C THR A 51 -4.99 -36.47 10.53
N ILE A 52 -4.68 -36.04 9.32
CA ILE A 52 -3.76 -36.64 8.35
C ILE A 52 -2.33 -36.36 8.80
N PRO A 53 -1.52 -37.34 9.25
CA PRO A 53 -0.09 -37.14 9.52
C PRO A 53 0.69 -36.83 8.22
N GLY A 54 1.99 -36.52 8.28
CA GLY A 54 2.75 -35.99 7.15
C GLY A 54 2.45 -34.58 6.55
N GLN A 55 1.31 -33.93 6.79
CA GLN A 55 0.93 -32.68 6.08
C GLN A 55 1.18 -31.44 6.94
N GLU A 56 1.97 -30.46 6.47
CA GLU A 56 2.24 -29.22 7.24
C GLU A 56 0.95 -28.63 7.83
N ALA A 57 0.94 -28.41 9.15
CA ALA A 57 -0.21 -27.82 9.81
C ALA A 57 -0.49 -26.49 9.12
N PRO A 58 -1.74 -26.19 8.71
CA PRO A 58 -2.01 -24.92 8.06
C PRO A 58 -1.56 -23.80 9.01
N PHE A 59 -0.80 -22.85 8.46
CA PHE A 59 -0.54 -21.57 9.12
C PHE A 59 -1.81 -21.04 9.75
N PRO A 60 -1.75 -20.41 10.94
CA PRO A 60 -2.95 -19.89 11.57
C PRO A 60 -3.60 -18.91 10.59
N SER A 61 -4.87 -19.18 10.28
CA SER A 61 -5.68 -18.31 9.44
C SER A 61 -5.79 -16.93 10.08
N PRO A 62 -6.06 -15.86 9.30
CA PRO A 62 -6.31 -14.53 9.86
C PRO A 62 -7.36 -14.55 10.98
N GLN A 63 -8.37 -15.41 10.84
CA GLN A 63 -9.46 -15.56 11.81
C GLN A 63 -8.96 -16.15 13.12
N GLU A 64 -8.15 -17.21 13.06
CA GLU A 64 -7.54 -17.81 14.25
C GLU A 64 -6.59 -16.83 14.96
N ILE A 65 -5.83 -16.03 14.19
CA ILE A 65 -4.97 -14.99 14.75
C ILE A 65 -5.82 -13.94 15.49
N VAL A 66 -6.90 -13.47 14.87
CA VAL A 66 -7.84 -12.51 15.46
C VAL A 66 -8.52 -13.07 16.72
N GLU A 67 -9.04 -14.30 16.67
CA GLU A 67 -9.69 -14.96 17.80
C GLU A 67 -8.73 -15.14 18.99
N ARG A 68 -7.46 -15.49 18.71
CA ARG A 68 -6.42 -15.57 19.75
C ARG A 68 -6.16 -14.22 20.40
N MET A 69 -6.04 -13.15 19.61
CA MET A 69 -5.85 -11.79 20.13
C MET A 69 -7.02 -11.34 21.01
N LEU A 70 -8.25 -11.55 20.56
CA LEU A 70 -9.45 -11.10 21.27
C LEU A 70 -9.80 -11.94 22.49
N SER A 71 -9.41 -13.22 22.51
CA SER A 71 -9.63 -14.11 23.66
C SER A 71 -8.63 -13.89 24.81
N GLY A 72 -7.65 -13.00 24.65
CA GLY A 72 -6.61 -12.74 25.66
C GLY A 72 -5.67 -13.94 25.90
N LYS A 73 -5.69 -14.95 25.02
CA LYS A 73 -4.81 -16.13 25.07
C LYS A 73 -3.45 -15.90 24.45
N VAL A 74 -3.20 -14.73 23.88
CA VAL A 74 -1.84 -14.27 23.59
C VAL A 74 -1.24 -13.89 24.95
N ALA A 75 -0.45 -14.78 25.55
CA ALA A 75 0.20 -14.49 26.81
C ALA A 75 0.96 -13.15 26.69
N PRO A 76 0.62 -12.12 27.48
CA PRO A 76 1.44 -10.94 27.51
C PRO A 76 2.79 -11.38 28.07
N VAL A 77 3.88 -11.14 27.34
CA VAL A 77 5.21 -11.29 27.92
C VAL A 77 5.44 -10.07 28.80
N THR A 78 4.77 -10.02 29.96
CA THR A 78 5.10 -9.04 31.00
C THR A 78 6.44 -9.45 31.60
N GLY A 79 7.50 -8.90 31.01
CA GLY A 79 8.80 -8.59 31.59
C GLY A 79 9.55 -9.70 32.32
N THR A 80 10.76 -10.02 31.86
CA THR A 80 11.91 -10.18 32.77
C THR A 80 13.18 -9.72 32.05
N THR A 81 13.66 -8.55 32.49
CA THR A 81 14.97 -7.93 32.26
C THR A 81 15.52 -8.00 30.83
N ALA A 82 15.03 -7.11 29.96
CA ALA A 82 15.91 -6.53 28.97
C ALA A 82 16.95 -5.66 29.70
N THR A 83 18.22 -5.87 29.40
CA THR A 83 19.24 -4.82 29.57
C THR A 83 18.67 -3.55 28.96
N PRO A 84 18.73 -2.38 29.64
CA PRO A 84 18.18 -1.17 29.06
C PRO A 84 18.81 -0.95 27.68
N LEU A 85 17.97 -0.93 26.64
CA LEU A 85 18.29 -0.23 25.41
C LEU A 85 18.64 1.22 25.80
N PRO A 86 19.64 1.84 25.15
CA PRO A 86 20.10 3.16 25.54
C PRO A 86 18.90 4.11 25.63
N THR A 87 18.77 4.72 26.81
CA THR A 87 17.75 5.72 27.11
C THR A 87 17.88 6.83 26.09
N ALA A 88 16.75 7.38 25.64
CA ALA A 88 16.64 8.56 24.80
C ALA A 88 17.12 9.82 25.56
N SER A 89 18.39 9.84 25.89
CA SER A 89 19.09 10.92 26.57
C SER A 89 20.50 11.01 25.99
N GLU A 90 20.54 11.29 24.69
CA GLU A 90 21.62 11.91 23.91
C GLU A 90 21.25 11.81 22.42
N TRP A 91 20.10 12.39 22.07
CA TRP A 91 19.97 12.92 20.72
C TRP A 91 20.93 14.12 20.66
N PRO A 92 21.83 14.22 19.66
CA PRO A 92 22.62 15.43 19.53
C PRO A 92 21.64 16.59 19.40
N ARG A 93 21.66 17.52 20.37
CA ARG A 93 21.19 18.88 20.10
C ARG A 93 21.99 19.31 18.88
N ALA A 94 21.31 19.61 17.78
CA ALA A 94 21.91 20.43 16.75
C ALA A 94 22.46 21.66 17.47
N GLU A 95 23.78 21.82 17.47
CA GLU A 95 24.38 23.06 17.94
C GLU A 95 23.76 24.20 17.12
N PRO A 96 23.49 25.37 17.73
CA PRO A 96 23.09 26.53 16.98
C PRO A 96 24.27 26.95 16.09
N GLY A 97 24.25 26.50 14.85
CA GLY A 97 25.10 27.01 13.79
C GLY A 97 24.87 28.51 13.67
N THR A 98 25.78 29.28 14.24
CA THR A 98 25.91 30.72 14.04
C THR A 98 26.39 30.96 12.62
N GLY A 99 25.44 30.90 11.67
CA GLY A 99 25.61 31.31 10.29
C GLY A 99 24.60 32.41 9.99
N ASN A 100 24.98 33.65 10.27
CA ASN A 100 24.23 34.83 9.87
C ASN A 100 24.11 34.88 8.34
N GLY A 101 22.89 34.70 7.85
CA GLY A 101 22.46 35.08 6.51
C GLY A 101 20.94 34.90 6.44
N PRO A 102 20.15 35.92 6.06
CA PRO A 102 18.70 35.78 6.00
C PRO A 102 18.35 34.76 4.92
N MET A 103 17.86 33.59 5.34
CA MET A 103 17.14 32.68 4.47
C MET A 103 15.78 33.33 4.19
N PRO A 104 15.31 33.42 2.93
CA PRO A 104 14.08 34.12 2.63
C PRO A 104 12.93 33.43 3.37
N GLU A 105 12.15 34.21 4.12
CA GLU A 105 10.79 33.83 4.47
C GLU A 105 10.11 33.37 3.18
N GLN A 106 9.92 32.06 3.03
CA GLN A 106 8.88 31.58 2.15
C GLN A 106 7.58 32.11 2.75
N LYS A 107 7.05 33.16 2.12
CA LYS A 107 5.71 33.66 2.41
C LYS A 107 4.78 32.45 2.46
N PRO A 108 3.90 32.36 3.47
CA PRO A 108 2.77 31.44 3.40
C PRO A 108 2.10 31.67 2.04
N SER A 109 2.05 30.64 1.20
CA SER A 109 1.19 30.63 0.03
C SER A 109 -0.18 31.10 0.49
N GLU A 110 -0.70 32.17 -0.13
CA GLU A 110 -2.02 32.71 0.22
C GLU A 110 -3.01 31.55 0.32
N PRO A 111 -3.79 31.44 1.42
CA PRO A 111 -4.75 30.35 1.55
C PRO A 111 -5.65 30.34 0.32
N SER A 112 -5.81 29.17 -0.30
CA SER A 112 -6.73 28.99 -1.42
C SER A 112 -8.06 29.65 -1.07
N ALA A 113 -8.50 30.62 -1.88
CA ALA A 113 -9.75 31.33 -1.64
C ALA A 113 -10.98 30.40 -1.70
N ASP A 114 -10.81 29.16 -2.18
CA ASP A 114 -11.83 28.13 -2.26
C ASP A 114 -11.99 27.41 -0.90
N PRO A 115 -13.15 27.55 -0.21
CA PRO A 115 -13.42 26.86 1.06
C PRO A 115 -13.29 25.33 0.96
N LYS A 116 -13.58 24.74 -0.21
CA LYS A 116 -13.44 23.30 -0.44
C LYS A 116 -11.98 22.86 -0.34
N MET A 117 -11.08 23.66 -0.89
CA MET A 117 -9.64 23.37 -0.84
C MET A 117 -9.09 23.62 0.57
N ALA A 118 -9.53 24.67 1.26
CA ALA A 118 -9.13 24.90 2.65
C ALA A 118 -9.53 23.72 3.57
N ALA A 119 -10.77 23.26 3.48
CA ALA A 119 -11.26 22.10 4.25
C ALA A 119 -10.50 20.81 3.91
N MET A 120 -10.15 20.62 2.63
CA MET A 120 -9.30 19.51 2.20
C MET A 120 -7.91 19.57 2.84
N VAL A 121 -7.23 20.73 2.79
CA VAL A 121 -5.89 20.89 3.38
C VAL A 121 -5.93 20.63 4.88
N GLU A 122 -6.95 21.16 5.57
CA GLU A 122 -7.17 20.90 6.98
C GLU A 122 -7.34 19.40 7.25
N MET A 123 -8.24 18.73 6.53
CA MET A 123 -8.47 17.29 6.68
C MET A 123 -7.19 16.47 6.42
N ALA A 124 -6.44 16.82 5.37
CA ALA A 124 -5.18 16.17 5.03
C ALA A 124 -4.14 16.32 6.15
N GLY A 125 -4.12 17.46 6.85
CA GLY A 125 -3.21 17.76 7.95
C GLY A 125 -3.63 17.22 9.32
N GLN A 126 -4.82 16.64 9.45
CA GLN A 126 -5.30 16.07 10.72
C GLN A 126 -5.15 14.55 10.77
N PRO A 127 -5.03 13.95 11.96
CA PRO A 127 -5.10 12.50 12.13
C PRO A 127 -6.41 11.92 11.58
N VAL A 128 -6.39 10.65 11.18
CA VAL A 128 -7.62 9.94 10.79
C VAL A 128 -8.58 9.79 11.97
N ASP A 129 -9.87 9.77 11.66
CA ASP A 129 -10.99 9.80 12.60
C ASP A 129 -11.20 8.53 13.45
N SER A 130 -10.33 7.52 13.30
CA SER A 130 -10.46 6.22 13.95
C SER A 130 -9.09 5.71 14.43
N PRO A 131 -8.96 5.30 15.70
CA PRO A 131 -7.73 4.68 16.21
C PRO A 131 -7.30 3.45 15.40
N GLY A 132 -8.24 2.62 14.96
CA GLY A 132 -7.93 1.46 14.12
C GLY A 132 -7.43 1.84 12.72
N LYS A 133 -8.01 2.87 12.09
CA LYS A 133 -7.46 3.42 10.84
C LYS A 133 -6.09 4.06 11.07
N ALA A 134 -5.87 4.70 12.20
CA ALA A 134 -4.57 5.27 12.53
C ALA A 134 -3.51 4.17 12.68
N ALA A 135 -3.84 3.05 13.31
CA ALA A 135 -2.98 1.87 13.39
C ALA A 135 -2.67 1.27 12.01
N LEU A 136 -3.62 1.30 11.07
CA LEU A 136 -3.39 0.88 9.66
C LEU A 136 -2.31 1.70 8.93
N LEU A 137 -1.88 2.83 9.46
CA LEU A 137 -0.84 3.67 8.85
C LEU A 137 0.58 3.38 9.37
N LYS A 138 0.74 2.57 10.42
CA LYS A 138 2.06 2.28 11.03
C LYS A 138 2.74 1.02 10.49
N PRO A 139 4.07 0.90 10.51
CA PRO A 139 4.73 -0.40 10.34
C PRO A 139 4.23 -1.40 11.39
N VAL A 140 4.06 -2.66 11.04
CA VAL A 140 3.53 -3.66 12.00
C VAL A 140 4.49 -3.90 13.18
N GLU A 141 5.79 -3.67 12.99
CA GLU A 141 6.80 -3.78 14.04
C GLU A 141 6.62 -2.76 15.17
N THR A 142 5.94 -1.64 14.89
CA THR A 142 5.74 -0.56 15.87
C THR A 142 4.36 -0.59 16.51
N LEU A 143 3.51 -1.55 16.11
CA LEU A 143 2.15 -1.68 16.63
C LEU A 143 2.17 -2.33 18.01
N THR A 144 1.55 -1.64 18.96
CA THR A 144 1.21 -2.22 20.27
C THR A 144 0.08 -3.23 20.14
N GLN A 145 -0.08 -4.09 21.16
CA GLN A 145 -1.21 -5.01 21.22
C GLN A 145 -2.57 -4.27 21.24
N SER A 146 -2.65 -3.12 21.92
CA SER A 146 -3.88 -2.30 21.94
C SER A 146 -4.24 -1.77 20.56
N GLU A 147 -3.27 -1.26 19.81
CA GLU A 147 -3.51 -0.74 18.46
C GLU A 147 -3.91 -1.84 17.48
N MET A 148 -3.35 -3.05 17.65
CA MET A 148 -3.81 -4.23 16.91
C MET A 148 -5.27 -4.55 17.23
N THR A 149 -5.65 -4.50 18.51
CA THR A 149 -7.04 -4.71 18.94
C THR A 149 -7.95 -3.61 18.40
N ASP A 150 -7.55 -2.34 18.42
CA ASP A 150 -8.33 -1.21 17.87
C ASP A 150 -8.56 -1.35 16.37
N MET A 151 -7.52 -1.78 15.64
CA MET A 151 -7.58 -2.07 14.20
C MET A 151 -8.58 -3.20 13.91
N ILE A 152 -8.49 -4.30 14.66
CA ILE A 152 -9.41 -5.44 14.55
C ILE A 152 -10.85 -5.00 14.88
N ASN A 153 -11.06 -4.32 16.00
CA ASN A 153 -12.39 -3.86 16.44
C ASN A 153 -13.02 -2.89 15.43
N SER A 154 -12.23 -1.97 14.87
CA SER A 154 -12.69 -1.04 13.83
C SER A 154 -13.13 -1.75 12.56
N ALA A 155 -12.56 -2.92 12.25
CA ALA A 155 -12.96 -3.75 11.11
C ALA A 155 -14.13 -4.72 11.43
N GLN A 156 -14.50 -4.89 12.71
CA GLN A 156 -15.47 -5.88 13.16
C GLN A 156 -16.93 -5.41 13.21
N GLY A 157 -17.20 -4.09 13.23
CA GLY A 157 -18.57 -3.54 13.34
C GLY A 157 -19.58 -4.06 12.29
N ASP A 158 -19.11 -4.53 11.13
CA ASP A 158 -19.93 -5.00 10.00
C ASP A 158 -19.75 -6.50 9.69
N TYR A 159 -19.79 -7.36 10.71
CA TYR A 159 -19.41 -8.79 10.62
C TYR A 159 -20.39 -9.68 9.83
N ARG A 160 -20.32 -9.65 8.49
CA ARG A 160 -20.76 -10.75 7.60
C ARG A 160 -19.60 -11.24 6.71
N GLY A 161 -18.58 -11.84 7.33
CA GLY A 161 -17.60 -12.75 6.70
C GLY A 161 -16.59 -12.15 5.70
N TRP A 162 -15.62 -12.99 5.31
CA TRP A 162 -14.46 -12.79 4.41
C TRP A 162 -14.80 -12.28 2.98
N ARG A 163 -16.08 -12.04 2.69
CA ARG A 163 -16.60 -11.68 1.35
C ARG A 163 -17.30 -10.33 1.31
N SER A 164 -17.16 -9.46 2.31
CA SER A 164 -17.88 -8.16 2.30
C SER A 164 -17.49 -7.28 1.11
N GLY A 165 -16.36 -7.54 0.45
CA GLY A 165 -15.83 -6.70 -0.63
C GLY A 165 -15.31 -5.37 -0.13
N ASP A 166 -15.27 -5.16 1.20
CA ASP A 166 -14.72 -3.96 1.82
C ASP A 166 -13.18 -4.00 1.77
N PRO A 167 -12.55 -3.10 1.01
CA PRO A 167 -11.10 -3.07 0.82
C PRO A 167 -10.34 -2.71 2.10
N LEU A 168 -10.91 -1.87 2.96
CA LEU A 168 -10.25 -1.48 4.21
C LEU A 168 -10.25 -2.65 5.19
N LYS A 169 -11.33 -3.42 5.21
CA LYS A 169 -11.44 -4.64 6.00
C LYS A 169 -10.45 -5.71 5.54
N ALA A 170 -10.33 -5.92 4.22
CA ALA A 170 -9.32 -6.82 3.65
C ALA A 170 -7.90 -6.42 4.10
N HIS A 171 -7.59 -5.13 3.99
CA HIS A 171 -6.29 -4.60 4.40
C HIS A 171 -5.99 -4.79 5.89
N THR A 172 -6.98 -4.66 6.79
CA THR A 172 -6.82 -4.98 8.21
C THR A 172 -6.37 -6.43 8.43
N TYR A 173 -6.97 -7.39 7.73
CA TYR A 173 -6.59 -8.80 7.88
C TYR A 173 -5.17 -9.07 7.39
N GLU A 174 -4.80 -8.49 6.24
CA GLU A 174 -3.44 -8.58 5.71
C GLU A 174 -2.44 -8.06 6.74
N LYS A 175 -2.75 -6.92 7.36
CA LYS A 175 -1.89 -6.32 8.37
C LYS A 175 -1.79 -7.15 9.65
N VAL A 176 -2.86 -7.85 10.04
CA VAL A 176 -2.84 -8.82 11.15
C VAL A 176 -1.89 -9.98 10.86
N GLN A 177 -1.89 -10.49 9.63
CA GLN A 177 -0.99 -11.57 9.25
C GLN A 177 0.46 -11.09 9.20
N ASP A 178 0.69 -9.92 8.61
CA ASP A 178 2.00 -9.28 8.56
C ASP A 178 2.57 -9.04 9.96
N TRP A 179 1.74 -8.58 10.88
CA TRP A 179 2.09 -8.44 12.29
C TRP A 179 2.42 -9.77 12.93
N HIS A 180 1.59 -10.80 12.70
CA HIS A 180 1.86 -12.14 13.22
C HIS A 180 3.21 -12.68 12.75
N VAL A 181 3.50 -12.60 11.45
CA VAL A 181 4.80 -12.99 10.88
C VAL A 181 5.93 -12.18 11.50
N ALA A 182 5.75 -10.86 11.68
CA ALA A 182 6.77 -10.00 12.26
C ALA A 182 7.11 -10.36 13.72
N MET A 183 6.08 -10.73 14.51
CA MET A 183 6.21 -10.96 15.94
C MET A 183 6.49 -12.43 16.30
N TYR A 184 6.01 -13.40 15.51
CA TYR A 184 6.05 -14.83 15.81
C TYR A 184 6.80 -15.66 14.75
N GLY A 185 7.13 -15.05 13.61
CA GLY A 185 7.72 -15.74 12.46
C GLY A 185 6.69 -16.41 11.55
N ASP A 186 7.16 -16.96 10.45
CA ASP A 186 6.39 -17.77 9.50
C ASP A 186 6.75 -19.26 9.59
N GLY A 187 7.07 -19.71 10.82
CA GLY A 187 7.24 -21.12 11.12
C GLY A 187 5.90 -21.85 11.22
N PRO A 188 5.87 -23.18 11.01
CA PRO A 188 4.65 -23.97 11.19
C PRO A 188 4.14 -23.87 12.63
N GLN A 189 2.83 -23.83 12.79
CA GLN A 189 2.17 -23.79 14.10
C GLN A 189 2.52 -25.06 14.90
N ALA A 190 3.16 -24.87 16.07
CA ALA A 190 3.47 -25.97 16.97
C ALA A 190 2.19 -26.59 17.54
N ASN A 191 2.17 -27.93 17.68
CA ASN A 191 1.05 -28.68 18.24
C ASN A 191 1.55 -29.64 19.33
N ASP A 192 0.80 -29.73 20.43
CA ASP A 192 0.99 -30.71 21.51
C ASP A 192 -0.30 -31.52 21.67
N GLY A 193 -0.23 -32.83 21.39
CA GLY A 193 -1.41 -33.71 21.44
C GLY A 193 -2.57 -33.29 20.53
N GLY A 194 -2.28 -32.70 19.37
CA GLY A 194 -3.29 -32.19 18.42
C GLY A 194 -3.91 -30.83 18.79
N LYS A 195 -3.45 -30.20 19.87
CA LYS A 195 -3.82 -28.83 20.24
C LYS A 195 -2.73 -27.85 19.80
N PRO A 196 -3.10 -26.70 19.20
CA PRO A 196 -2.16 -25.64 18.91
C PRO A 196 -1.49 -25.13 20.20
N VAL A 197 -0.17 -25.09 20.21
CA VAL A 197 0.62 -24.44 21.27
C VAL A 197 0.66 -22.94 20.96
N ASP A 198 0.45 -22.11 21.97
CA ASP A 198 0.56 -20.66 21.81
C ASP A 198 2.00 -20.30 21.41
N PRO A 199 2.21 -19.62 20.27
CA PRO A 199 3.53 -19.32 19.79
C PRO A 199 4.20 -18.30 20.72
N THR A 200 5.49 -18.49 20.99
CA THR A 200 6.29 -17.50 21.71
C THR A 200 6.74 -16.42 20.72
N PRO A 201 6.58 -15.11 21.03
CA PRO A 201 7.08 -14.06 20.16
C PRO A 201 8.59 -14.18 19.94
N ILE A 202 9.03 -14.10 18.69
CA ILE A 202 10.44 -13.95 18.32
C ILE A 202 10.95 -12.51 18.51
N ARG A 203 10.03 -11.56 18.71
CA ARG A 203 10.30 -10.15 19.01
C ARG A 203 9.40 -9.65 20.14
N ALA A 204 9.92 -8.72 20.93
CA ALA A 204 9.10 -8.05 21.93
C ALA A 204 8.03 -7.18 21.23
N ILE A 205 6.79 -7.33 21.67
CA ILE A 205 5.69 -6.47 21.23
C ILE A 205 5.83 -5.12 21.95
N PRO A 206 5.79 -3.99 21.23
CA PRO A 206 5.84 -2.66 21.86
C PRO A 206 4.73 -2.47 22.90
N ASP A 207 5.08 -1.87 24.04
CA ASP A 207 4.17 -1.53 25.13
C ASP A 207 3.63 -0.09 25.03
N GLN A 208 4.33 0.79 24.29
CA GLN A 208 3.94 2.17 24.05
C GLN A 208 3.77 2.47 22.56
N PRO A 209 2.76 3.28 22.18
CA PRO A 209 2.53 3.63 20.78
C PRO A 209 3.65 4.54 20.25
N SER A 210 4.11 4.25 19.04
CA SER A 210 5.05 5.11 18.31
C SER A 210 4.32 6.25 17.57
N PRO A 211 4.98 7.38 17.23
CA PRO A 211 4.38 8.40 16.37
C PRO A 211 4.13 7.88 14.94
N HIS A 212 3.26 8.57 14.21
CA HIS A 212 3.02 8.31 12.79
C HIS A 212 4.05 9.06 11.97
N VAL A 213 4.93 8.32 11.30
CA VAL A 213 6.01 8.90 10.51
C VAL A 213 6.02 8.36 9.08
N THR A 214 6.54 9.16 8.15
CA THR A 214 6.90 8.71 6.80
C THR A 214 8.14 7.81 6.85
N PRO A 215 8.49 7.09 5.77
CA PRO A 215 9.73 6.32 5.72
C PRO A 215 10.99 7.16 5.90
N GLN A 216 10.90 8.49 5.68
CA GLN A 216 11.98 9.44 5.90
C GLN A 216 12.01 10.00 7.33
N GLY A 217 11.09 9.59 8.21
CA GLY A 217 11.02 10.04 9.60
C GLY A 217 10.29 11.38 9.81
N GLU A 218 9.65 11.93 8.78
CA GLU A 218 8.80 13.12 8.91
C GLU A 218 7.48 12.76 9.61
N ASP A 219 6.91 13.68 10.39
CA ASP A 219 5.55 13.54 10.90
C ASP A 219 4.55 13.35 9.74
N LEU A 220 3.73 12.30 9.83
CA LEU A 220 2.84 11.91 8.75
C LEU A 220 1.79 12.98 8.43
N TRP A 221 1.25 13.65 9.45
CA TRP A 221 0.18 14.63 9.30
C TRP A 221 0.69 15.93 8.71
N GLN A 222 1.90 16.36 9.10
CA GLN A 222 2.59 17.46 8.46
C GLN A 222 2.86 17.16 6.98
N ALA A 223 3.37 15.96 6.67
CA ALA A 223 3.63 15.54 5.30
C ALA A 223 2.35 15.57 4.45
N THR A 224 1.24 15.02 4.94
CA THR A 224 -0.03 14.96 4.21
C THR A 224 -0.70 16.33 4.12
N GLY A 225 -0.56 17.19 5.13
CA GLY A 225 -0.99 18.59 5.07
C GLY A 225 -0.26 19.38 3.98
N ARG A 226 1.08 19.22 3.85
CA ARG A 226 1.86 19.83 2.76
C ARG A 226 1.41 19.33 1.38
N LEU A 227 1.16 18.03 1.25
CA LEU A 227 0.60 17.44 0.02
C LEU A 227 -0.78 18.03 -0.31
N GLY A 228 -1.66 18.19 0.68
CA GLY A 228 -2.92 18.89 0.55
C GLY A 228 -2.73 20.32 0.04
N GLY A 229 -1.75 21.06 0.58
CA GLY A 229 -1.36 22.38 0.11
C GLY A 229 -0.97 22.41 -1.37
N LYS A 230 -0.18 21.44 -1.85
CA LYS A 230 0.18 21.32 -3.27
C LYS A 230 -1.03 21.05 -4.17
N VAL A 231 -1.99 20.27 -3.69
CA VAL A 231 -3.24 20.03 -4.42
C VAL A 231 -4.10 21.31 -4.46
N ALA A 232 -4.14 22.08 -3.37
CA ALA A 232 -4.81 23.37 -3.31
C ALA A 232 -4.17 24.44 -4.22
N GLU A 233 -2.85 24.46 -4.33
CA GLU A 233 -2.13 25.32 -5.27
C GLU A 233 -2.48 24.96 -6.72
N ALA A 234 -2.43 23.66 -7.07
CA ALA A 234 -2.80 23.19 -8.39
C ALA A 234 -4.25 23.53 -8.77
N ALA A 235 -5.17 23.51 -7.80
CA ALA A 235 -6.57 23.87 -8.01
C ALA A 235 -6.76 25.31 -8.51
N GLY A 236 -5.84 26.24 -8.21
CA GLY A 236 -5.88 27.60 -8.77
C GLY A 236 -5.76 27.64 -10.29
N THR A 237 -5.15 26.62 -10.90
CA THR A 237 -4.95 26.52 -12.36
C THR A 237 -5.82 25.45 -13.02
N ASP A 238 -6.11 24.36 -12.32
CA ASP A 238 -6.82 23.21 -12.87
C ASP A 238 -8.31 23.17 -12.45
N GLY A 239 -8.69 23.94 -11.43
CA GLY A 239 -9.97 23.85 -10.74
C GLY A 239 -9.95 22.78 -9.63
N ALA A 240 -10.68 23.02 -8.54
CA ALA A 240 -10.71 22.16 -7.35
C ALA A 240 -11.01 20.70 -7.67
N ASP A 241 -12.07 20.43 -8.43
CA ASP A 241 -12.48 19.06 -8.76
C ASP A 241 -11.42 18.31 -9.57
N ASN A 242 -10.78 18.97 -10.53
CA ASN A 242 -9.74 18.36 -11.37
C ASN A 242 -8.44 18.14 -10.58
N ALA A 243 -8.09 19.04 -9.67
CA ALA A 243 -6.95 18.85 -8.78
C ALA A 243 -7.16 17.61 -7.89
N VAL A 244 -8.34 17.47 -7.28
CA VAL A 244 -8.66 16.29 -6.45
C VAL A 244 -8.72 15.00 -7.30
N LYS A 245 -9.33 15.03 -8.50
CA LYS A 245 -9.31 13.88 -9.43
C LYS A 245 -7.90 13.47 -9.83
N SER A 246 -7.02 14.45 -10.02
CA SER A 246 -5.61 14.20 -10.33
C SER A 246 -4.89 13.52 -9.15
N LEU A 247 -5.17 13.94 -7.91
CA LEU A 247 -4.67 13.24 -6.72
C LEU A 247 -5.21 11.80 -6.66
N GLN A 248 -6.52 11.62 -6.76
CA GLN A 248 -7.17 10.31 -6.71
C GLN A 248 -6.59 9.33 -7.75
N ARG A 249 -6.43 9.80 -8.99
CA ARG A 249 -5.82 9.01 -10.06
C ARG A 249 -4.36 8.70 -9.79
N GLY A 250 -3.59 9.68 -9.33
CA GLY A 250 -2.20 9.47 -8.94
C GLY A 250 -2.07 8.38 -7.88
N LEU A 251 -2.89 8.44 -6.82
CA LEU A 251 -2.92 7.43 -5.77
C LEU A 251 -3.27 6.03 -6.31
N ASN A 252 -4.23 5.94 -7.23
CA ASN A 252 -4.57 4.67 -7.89
C ASN A 252 -3.39 4.11 -8.68
N MET A 253 -2.74 4.93 -9.52
CA MET A 253 -1.57 4.53 -10.30
C MET A 253 -0.41 4.08 -9.41
N LEU A 254 -0.15 4.80 -8.31
CA LEU A 254 0.92 4.48 -7.36
C LEU A 254 0.65 3.17 -6.63
N ASN A 255 -0.59 2.95 -6.19
CA ASN A 255 -1.02 1.71 -5.57
C ASN A 255 -0.93 0.52 -6.54
N ASP A 256 -1.22 0.75 -7.83
CA ASP A 256 -1.10 -0.26 -8.87
C ASP A 256 0.35 -0.63 -9.17
N ALA A 257 1.25 0.35 -9.25
CA ALA A 257 2.66 0.18 -9.56
C ALA A 257 3.46 -0.38 -8.38
N LYS A 258 3.10 -0.01 -7.15
CA LYS A 258 3.73 -0.44 -5.91
C LYS A 258 2.70 -1.16 -5.04
N PRO A 259 2.29 -2.40 -5.35
CA PRO A 259 1.38 -3.14 -4.47
C PRO A 259 1.99 -3.36 -3.07
N LEU A 260 1.18 -3.79 -2.12
CA LEU A 260 1.66 -4.17 -0.79
C LEU A 260 2.63 -5.36 -0.90
N PRO A 261 3.80 -5.33 -0.22
CA PRO A 261 4.71 -6.46 -0.24
C PRO A 261 4.16 -7.63 0.59
N ALA A 262 4.31 -8.87 0.12
CA ALA A 262 4.03 -10.05 0.94
C ALA A 262 5.16 -10.23 1.97
N ARG A 263 4.82 -10.39 3.25
CA ARG A 263 5.82 -10.67 4.31
C ARG A 263 6.20 -12.14 4.47
N SER A 264 5.38 -13.06 3.96
CA SER A 264 5.70 -14.48 3.93
C SER A 264 5.12 -15.15 2.70
N THR A 265 5.82 -16.15 2.18
CA THR A 265 5.34 -17.05 1.13
C THR A 265 4.24 -17.99 1.61
N ALA A 266 4.09 -18.15 2.94
CA ALA A 266 3.03 -18.91 3.57
C ALA A 266 1.63 -18.33 3.28
N TYR A 267 1.59 -17.02 3.02
CA TYR A 267 0.39 -16.28 2.73
C TYR A 267 0.37 -15.87 1.26
N ALA A 268 -0.77 -16.03 0.58
CA ALA A 268 -0.90 -15.64 -0.81
C ALA A 268 -0.63 -14.13 -0.97
N PRO A 269 0.00 -13.67 -2.07
CA PRO A 269 0.20 -12.25 -2.31
C PRO A 269 -1.16 -11.54 -2.32
N TYR A 270 -1.30 -10.57 -1.44
CA TYR A 270 -2.60 -9.98 -1.13
C TYR A 270 -2.99 -8.83 -2.05
N THR A 271 -4.31 -8.61 -2.09
CA THR A 271 -5.02 -7.65 -2.95
C THR A 271 -4.56 -6.22 -2.70
N LYS A 272 -4.41 -5.43 -3.77
CA LYS A 272 -4.16 -3.99 -3.69
C LYS A 272 -5.28 -3.31 -2.89
N LEU A 273 -4.98 -2.20 -2.20
CA LEU A 273 -6.04 -1.31 -1.71
C LEU A 273 -7.00 -1.01 -2.87
N ALA A 274 -8.31 -1.00 -2.63
CA ALA A 274 -9.21 -0.65 -3.71
C ALA A 274 -8.91 0.76 -4.21
N PRO A 275 -9.09 0.99 -5.52
CA PRO A 275 -8.93 2.31 -6.07
C PRO A 275 -9.89 3.28 -5.39
N VAL A 276 -9.42 4.49 -5.15
CA VAL A 276 -10.28 5.61 -4.78
C VAL A 276 -11.08 6.04 -5.99
N ALA A 277 -12.35 6.40 -5.78
CA ALA A 277 -13.19 6.94 -6.84
C ALA A 277 -12.57 8.25 -7.37
N GLU A 278 -12.54 8.44 -8.70
CA GLU A 278 -12.04 9.66 -9.34
C GLU A 278 -13.18 10.70 -9.48
N ASP A 279 -13.84 11.03 -8.37
CA ASP A 279 -15.04 11.87 -8.33
C ASP A 279 -14.75 13.36 -8.11
N GLY A 280 -13.52 13.72 -7.70
CA GLY A 280 -13.16 15.10 -7.34
C GLY A 280 -13.65 15.53 -5.96
N ALA A 281 -14.14 14.59 -5.15
CA ALA A 281 -14.50 14.81 -3.76
C ALA A 281 -13.37 14.32 -2.84
N TYR A 282 -12.83 15.23 -2.04
CA TYR A 282 -11.89 14.84 -1.00
C TYR A 282 -12.68 14.46 0.26
N GLY A 283 -12.89 13.16 0.45
CA GLY A 283 -13.54 12.60 1.63
C GLY A 283 -12.65 11.58 2.35
N PRO A 284 -13.19 10.88 3.37
CA PRO A 284 -12.42 9.97 4.23
C PRO A 284 -11.65 8.87 3.48
N GLN A 285 -12.16 8.38 2.35
CA GLN A 285 -11.48 7.35 1.56
C GLN A 285 -10.27 7.92 0.82
N THR A 286 -10.42 9.07 0.16
CA THR A 286 -9.31 9.78 -0.51
C THR A 286 -8.24 10.18 0.51
N ASP A 287 -8.67 10.68 1.67
CA ASP A 287 -7.79 11.09 2.76
C ASP A 287 -7.00 9.92 3.35
N PHE A 288 -7.66 8.79 3.61
CA PHE A 288 -6.98 7.58 4.06
C PHE A 288 -5.98 7.06 3.02
N ALA A 289 -6.35 7.06 1.72
CA ALA A 289 -5.45 6.63 0.66
C ALA A 289 -4.21 7.53 0.54
N LEU A 290 -4.38 8.86 0.68
CA LEU A 290 -3.28 9.81 0.72
C LEU A 290 -2.31 9.50 1.87
N LYS A 291 -2.84 9.37 3.09
CA LYS A 291 -2.06 9.09 4.30
C LYS A 291 -1.37 7.74 4.23
N HIS A 292 -2.06 6.71 3.75
CA HIS A 292 -1.50 5.38 3.60
C HIS A 292 -0.37 5.34 2.57
N ALA A 293 -0.55 5.96 1.40
CA ALA A 293 0.51 6.07 0.41
C ALA A 293 1.72 6.84 0.95
N THR A 294 1.48 7.93 1.68
CA THR A 294 2.55 8.76 2.27
C THR A 294 3.31 8.01 3.38
N ALA A 295 2.62 7.29 4.25
CA ALA A 295 3.23 6.49 5.32
C ALA A 295 4.08 5.34 4.76
N ARG A 296 3.68 4.76 3.64
CA ARG A 296 4.36 3.59 3.05
C ARG A 296 5.49 3.97 2.10
N LEU A 297 5.30 4.99 1.27
CA LEU A 297 6.19 5.31 0.15
C LEU A 297 6.87 6.68 0.30
N GLY A 298 6.44 7.48 1.28
CA GLY A 298 6.92 8.84 1.48
C GLY A 298 6.19 9.88 0.63
N ALA A 299 6.25 11.13 1.07
CA ALA A 299 5.56 12.24 0.41
C ALA A 299 6.03 12.44 -1.03
N GLY A 300 7.33 12.31 -1.31
CA GLY A 300 7.88 12.48 -2.66
C GLY A 300 7.24 11.55 -3.69
N LYS A 301 6.98 10.27 -3.35
CA LYS A 301 6.29 9.34 -4.25
C LYS A 301 4.84 9.71 -4.50
N VAL A 302 4.17 10.30 -3.52
CA VAL A 302 2.81 10.81 -3.69
C VAL A 302 2.80 12.06 -4.57
N GLU A 303 3.80 12.94 -4.47
CA GLU A 303 3.94 14.10 -5.35
C GLU A 303 4.18 13.71 -6.81
N GLU A 304 5.07 12.74 -7.05
CA GLU A 304 5.29 12.16 -8.38
C GLU A 304 3.99 11.58 -8.97
N ALA A 305 3.26 10.84 -8.15
CA ALA A 305 1.98 10.24 -8.54
C ALA A 305 0.91 11.31 -8.82
N PHE A 306 0.84 12.36 -8.01
CA PHE A 306 -0.05 13.50 -8.22
C PHE A 306 0.26 14.20 -9.55
N ALA A 307 1.53 14.44 -9.86
CA ALA A 307 1.96 15.00 -11.14
C ALA A 307 1.53 14.14 -12.34
N LEU A 308 1.68 12.81 -12.24
CA LEU A 308 1.17 11.88 -13.25
C LEU A 308 -0.35 11.98 -13.40
N GLY A 309 -1.08 12.06 -12.28
CA GLY A 309 -2.53 12.24 -12.30
C GLY A 309 -2.96 13.55 -13.00
N ARG A 310 -2.22 14.64 -12.79
CA ARG A 310 -2.45 15.94 -13.46
C ARG A 310 -2.20 15.84 -14.96
N PHE A 311 -1.06 15.26 -15.36
CA PHE A 311 -0.76 15.02 -16.78
C PHE A 311 -1.82 14.13 -17.43
N ASN A 312 -2.29 13.09 -16.75
CA ASN A 312 -3.33 12.22 -17.25
C ASN A 312 -4.67 12.93 -17.41
N THR A 313 -5.05 13.83 -16.48
CA THR A 313 -6.26 14.65 -16.62
C THR A 313 -6.24 15.41 -17.93
N PHE A 314 -5.11 16.08 -18.23
CA PHE A 314 -4.92 16.74 -19.51
C PHE A 314 -4.96 15.77 -20.70
N ALA A 315 -4.25 14.64 -20.63
CA ALA A 315 -4.21 13.65 -21.71
C ALA A 315 -5.61 13.09 -22.03
N ARG A 316 -6.43 12.80 -21.01
CA ARG A 316 -7.82 12.33 -21.18
C ARG A 316 -8.71 13.41 -21.80
N GLU A 317 -8.52 14.67 -21.42
CA GLU A 317 -9.23 15.79 -22.04
C GLU A 317 -8.85 15.96 -23.51
N ALA A 318 -7.55 15.95 -23.82
CA ALA A 318 -7.04 16.03 -25.18
C ALA A 318 -7.53 14.87 -26.06
N GLN A 319 -7.60 13.66 -25.49
CA GLN A 319 -8.13 12.48 -26.19
C GLN A 319 -9.62 12.65 -26.53
N ARG A 320 -10.42 13.16 -25.60
CA ARG A 320 -11.87 13.35 -25.79
C ARG A 320 -12.17 14.49 -26.76
N SER A 321 -11.43 15.59 -26.69
CA SER A 321 -11.63 16.77 -27.52
C SER A 321 -10.98 16.64 -28.90
N GLY A 322 -10.00 15.76 -29.05
CA GLY A 322 -9.11 15.73 -30.20
C GLY A 322 -8.14 16.91 -30.26
N ASN A 323 -8.02 17.70 -29.20
CA ASN A 323 -7.16 18.88 -29.12
C ASN A 323 -6.06 18.71 -28.07
N ALA A 324 -4.81 18.68 -28.52
CA ALA A 324 -3.62 18.59 -27.67
C ALA A 324 -2.96 19.96 -27.36
N GLU A 325 -3.59 21.08 -27.74
CA GLU A 325 -3.10 22.41 -27.41
C GLU A 325 -2.88 22.58 -25.90
N GLY A 326 -1.81 23.30 -25.54
CA GLY A 326 -1.42 23.49 -24.14
C GLY A 326 -0.55 22.36 -23.56
N LEU A 327 -0.19 21.33 -24.34
CA LEU A 327 0.68 20.23 -23.90
C LEU A 327 1.95 20.70 -23.20
N GLU A 328 2.65 21.70 -23.75
CA GLU A 328 3.87 22.25 -23.13
C GLU A 328 3.57 22.78 -21.72
N ALA A 329 2.63 23.72 -21.62
CA ALA A 329 2.27 24.35 -20.36
C ALA A 329 1.80 23.34 -19.32
N LYS A 330 0.94 22.39 -19.72
CA LYS A 330 0.42 21.36 -18.80
C LYS A 330 1.48 20.35 -18.38
N THR A 331 2.39 19.97 -19.27
CA THR A 331 3.51 19.07 -18.91
C THR A 331 4.47 19.74 -17.93
N HIS A 332 4.83 21.00 -18.18
CA HIS A 332 5.69 21.77 -17.26
C HIS A 332 5.00 22.05 -15.92
N ALA A 333 3.72 22.41 -15.93
CA ALA A 333 2.97 22.64 -14.70
C ALA A 333 2.83 21.37 -13.85
N ALA A 334 2.71 20.19 -14.47
CA ALA A 334 2.61 18.92 -13.77
C ALA A 334 3.96 18.47 -13.20
N PHE A 335 5.02 18.44 -14.02
CA PHE A 335 6.28 17.79 -13.66
C PHE A 335 7.41 18.73 -13.28
N GLY A 336 7.41 19.97 -13.77
CA GLY A 336 8.49 20.93 -13.55
C GLY A 336 8.87 21.11 -12.08
N PRO A 337 7.90 21.30 -11.16
CA PRO A 337 8.18 21.47 -9.72
C PRO A 337 8.90 20.28 -9.06
N LEU A 338 8.92 19.10 -9.68
CA LEU A 338 9.62 17.92 -9.15
C LEU A 338 11.12 17.92 -9.45
N PHE A 339 11.55 18.66 -10.49
CA PHE A 339 12.90 18.59 -11.00
C PHE A 339 13.70 19.89 -10.82
N ARG A 340 13.01 21.01 -10.63
CA ARG A 340 13.63 22.33 -10.62
C ARG A 340 12.83 23.35 -9.85
N ASP A 341 13.53 24.36 -9.35
CA ASP A 341 12.91 25.57 -8.82
C ASP A 341 12.17 26.30 -9.96
N PRO A 342 10.89 26.68 -9.79
CA PRO A 342 10.15 27.46 -10.78
C PRO A 342 10.84 28.77 -11.19
N ALA A 343 11.68 29.36 -10.32
CA ALA A 343 12.46 30.56 -10.61
C ALA A 343 13.70 30.28 -11.48
N ASP A 344 14.17 29.03 -11.54
CA ASP A 344 15.31 28.64 -12.37
C ASP A 344 14.87 28.33 -13.81
N THR A 345 14.86 29.38 -14.62
CA THR A 345 14.54 29.31 -16.04
C THR A 345 15.63 28.68 -16.90
N GLN A 346 16.85 28.48 -16.36
CA GLN A 346 17.98 27.89 -17.08
C GLN A 346 18.07 26.37 -16.87
N ALA A 347 17.46 25.85 -15.80
CA ALA A 347 17.42 24.42 -15.52
C ALA A 347 16.80 23.62 -16.69
N PRO A 348 17.42 22.48 -17.09
CA PRO A 348 16.89 21.63 -18.14
C PRO A 348 15.46 21.15 -17.85
N LYS A 349 14.58 21.21 -18.87
CA LYS A 349 13.20 20.72 -18.79
C LYS A 349 13.13 19.20 -19.06
N LEU A 350 13.68 18.39 -18.16
CA LEU A 350 13.80 16.93 -18.32
C LEU A 350 12.48 16.23 -18.65
N GLU A 351 11.37 16.77 -18.15
CA GLU A 351 10.01 16.33 -18.47
C GLU A 351 9.70 16.36 -19.97
N GLY A 352 10.24 17.35 -20.70
CA GLY A 352 10.08 17.48 -22.14
C GLY A 352 10.79 16.37 -22.90
N GLY A 353 12.01 16.03 -22.49
CA GLY A 353 12.79 14.93 -23.09
C GLY A 353 12.10 13.58 -22.85
N ALA A 354 11.69 13.32 -21.61
CA ALA A 354 10.98 12.10 -21.26
C ALA A 354 9.68 11.93 -22.06
N LEU A 355 8.93 13.02 -22.28
CA LEU A 355 7.75 13.00 -23.13
C LEU A 355 8.09 12.72 -24.60
N GLN A 356 9.06 13.43 -25.17
CA GLN A 356 9.49 13.22 -26.56
C GLN A 356 9.94 11.78 -26.81
N GLU A 357 10.70 11.19 -25.90
CA GLU A 357 11.15 9.81 -26.00
C GLU A 357 10.02 8.80 -25.81
N THR A 358 9.06 9.10 -24.94
CA THR A 358 7.84 8.30 -24.79
C THR A 358 7.06 8.28 -26.11
N LEU A 359 6.85 9.45 -26.72
CA LEU A 359 6.17 9.58 -28.00
C LEU A 359 6.91 8.86 -29.13
N ASN A 360 8.23 8.91 -29.16
CA ASN A 360 9.05 8.12 -30.10
C ASN A 360 8.93 6.61 -29.90
N THR A 361 8.61 6.18 -28.69
CA THR A 361 8.43 4.76 -28.35
C THR A 361 7.04 4.28 -28.78
N LEU A 362 6.00 5.08 -28.52
CA LEU A 362 4.59 4.73 -28.80
C LEU A 362 4.16 5.05 -30.25
N GLY A 363 4.91 5.91 -30.94
CA GLY A 363 4.61 6.34 -32.29
C GLY A 363 4.58 5.22 -33.34
N PRO A 364 3.70 5.28 -34.35
CA PRO A 364 3.65 4.32 -35.46
C PRO A 364 4.96 4.27 -36.25
N ARG A 365 5.80 3.27 -35.97
CA ARG A 365 7.01 3.03 -36.76
C ARG A 365 6.63 2.49 -38.15
N GLY A 366 7.05 3.18 -39.20
CA GLY A 366 6.93 2.70 -40.59
C GLY A 366 5.51 2.74 -41.18
N GLN A 367 4.57 3.46 -40.57
CA GLN A 367 3.21 3.65 -41.09
C GLN A 367 2.86 5.15 -41.15
N GLY A 368 2.49 5.65 -42.33
CA GLY A 368 2.06 7.04 -42.55
C GLY A 368 3.16 8.10 -42.40
N ASP A 369 2.76 9.36 -42.21
CA ASP A 369 3.63 10.54 -42.09
C ASP A 369 4.24 10.71 -40.69
N TRP A 370 4.66 9.61 -40.04
CA TRP A 370 5.30 9.68 -38.72
C TRP A 370 6.79 9.98 -38.83
N MET A 371 7.21 11.10 -38.24
CA MET A 371 8.62 11.45 -38.08
C MET A 371 9.00 11.39 -36.60
N PRO A 372 10.01 10.58 -36.21
CA PRO A 372 10.55 10.60 -34.86
C PRO A 372 10.98 12.01 -34.44
N LEU A 373 10.64 12.39 -33.21
CA LEU A 373 11.03 13.63 -32.58
C LEU A 373 12.52 13.61 -32.25
N LYS A 374 13.18 14.75 -32.45
CA LYS A 374 14.47 15.02 -31.81
C LYS A 374 14.22 15.18 -30.31
N VAL A 375 15.06 14.55 -29.49
CA VAL A 375 15.01 14.69 -28.03
C VAL A 375 15.88 15.88 -27.65
N ASP A 376 15.25 17.01 -27.36
CA ASP A 376 15.91 18.28 -27.06
C ASP A 376 15.29 19.02 -25.87
N ASN A 377 14.44 18.33 -25.10
CA ASN A 377 13.71 18.84 -23.95
C ASN A 377 12.69 19.95 -24.28
N TRP A 378 12.47 20.25 -25.56
CA TRP A 378 11.56 21.30 -26.00
C TRP A 378 10.22 20.73 -26.47
N ILE A 379 9.13 21.08 -25.78
CA ILE A 379 7.78 20.70 -26.19
C ILE A 379 7.24 21.77 -27.15
N GLY A 380 7.55 21.61 -28.44
CA GLY A 380 7.05 22.49 -29.50
C GLY A 380 5.88 21.91 -30.29
N PRO A 381 5.45 22.59 -31.37
CA PRO A 381 4.34 22.15 -32.23
C PRO A 381 4.46 20.71 -32.74
N LYS A 382 5.67 20.26 -33.09
CA LYS A 382 5.92 18.88 -33.53
C LYS A 382 5.67 17.85 -32.42
N THR A 383 6.08 18.16 -31.19
CA THR A 383 5.82 17.31 -30.03
C THR A 383 4.32 17.23 -29.74
N THR A 384 3.62 18.36 -29.84
CA THR A 384 2.16 18.43 -29.68
C THR A 384 1.41 17.63 -30.75
N GLU A 385 1.81 17.75 -32.02
CA GLU A 385 1.24 16.97 -33.12
C GLU A 385 1.48 15.46 -32.93
N ALA A 386 2.71 15.09 -32.55
CA ALA A 386 3.07 13.71 -32.26
C ALA A 386 2.25 13.14 -31.08
N PHE A 387 2.04 13.92 -30.02
CA PHE A 387 1.18 13.53 -28.91
C PHE A 387 -0.26 13.28 -29.35
N GLY A 388 -0.84 14.20 -30.15
CA GLY A 388 -2.18 14.02 -30.72
C GLY A 388 -2.29 12.77 -31.59
N LYS A 389 -1.27 12.47 -32.41
CA LYS A 389 -1.22 11.23 -33.22
C LYS A 389 -1.13 9.97 -32.36
N VAL A 390 -0.36 9.98 -31.27
CA VAL A 390 -0.26 8.84 -30.34
C VAL A 390 -1.60 8.61 -29.61
N LEU A 391 -2.30 9.68 -29.20
CA LEU A 391 -3.61 9.59 -28.54
C LEU A 391 -4.71 8.92 -29.39
N GLN A 392 -4.52 8.81 -30.71
CA GLN A 392 -5.45 8.09 -31.59
C GLN A 392 -5.30 6.57 -31.51
N ARG A 393 -4.23 6.07 -30.88
CA ARG A 393 -3.86 4.65 -30.88
C ARG A 393 -3.63 4.09 -29.47
N GLU A 394 -3.09 4.93 -28.60
CA GLU A 394 -2.87 4.63 -27.18
C GLU A 394 -3.79 5.51 -26.35
N ASP A 395 -4.34 4.93 -25.29
CA ASP A 395 -5.14 5.71 -24.34
C ASP A 395 -4.26 6.58 -23.44
N ALA A 396 -4.89 7.61 -22.86
CA ALA A 396 -4.23 8.55 -21.96
C ALA A 396 -3.55 7.84 -20.78
N ASP A 397 -4.11 6.73 -20.30
CA ASP A 397 -3.57 5.95 -19.18
C ASP A 397 -2.27 5.24 -19.58
N GLY A 398 -2.23 4.61 -20.76
CA GLY A 398 -1.04 3.98 -21.34
C GLY A 398 0.09 4.98 -21.59
N ILE A 399 -0.23 6.15 -22.15
CA ILE A 399 0.76 7.22 -22.37
C ILE A 399 1.29 7.74 -21.03
N THR A 400 0.40 8.04 -20.07
CA THR A 400 0.80 8.53 -18.74
C THR A 400 1.70 7.52 -18.03
N ALA A 401 1.34 6.23 -18.06
CA ALA A 401 2.15 5.18 -17.46
C ALA A 401 3.52 5.05 -18.13
N ALA A 402 3.59 5.23 -19.46
CA ALA A 402 4.86 5.22 -20.18
C ALA A 402 5.75 6.42 -19.81
N VAL A 403 5.18 7.62 -19.70
CA VAL A 403 5.89 8.81 -19.19
C VAL A 403 6.37 8.57 -17.76
N GLY A 404 5.51 8.05 -16.88
CA GLY A 404 5.86 7.77 -15.49
C GLY A 404 7.00 6.77 -15.33
N ARG A 405 7.01 5.67 -16.10
CA ARG A 405 8.15 4.73 -16.13
C ARG A 405 9.43 5.40 -16.61
N ARG A 406 9.34 6.28 -17.61
CA ARG A 406 10.50 6.96 -18.17
C ARG A 406 11.09 8.00 -17.22
N LEU A 407 10.25 8.62 -16.39
CA LEU A 407 10.66 9.51 -15.30
C LEU A 407 11.11 8.75 -14.03
N GLY A 408 10.96 7.42 -13.97
CA GLY A 408 11.31 6.61 -12.80
C GLY A 408 10.30 6.67 -11.65
N PHE A 409 9.06 7.09 -11.93
CA PHE A 409 8.01 7.25 -10.93
C PHE A 409 7.26 5.94 -10.65
N LEU A 410 7.09 5.10 -11.68
CA LEU A 410 6.33 3.84 -11.62
C LEU A 410 7.23 2.60 -11.67
#